data_AF-A0A7C7LBI6-F1
#
_entry.id   AF-A0A7C7LBI6-F1
#
_cell.length_a   1.000
_cell.length_b   1.000
_cell.length_c   1.000
_cell.angle_alpha   90.00
_cell.angle_beta   90.00
_cell.angle_gamma   90.00
#
_symmetry.space_group_name_H-M   'P 1'
#
loop_
_entity.id
_entity.type
_entity.pdbx_description
1 polymer ?
#
loop_
_entity_poly.entity_id
_entity_poly.type
_entity_poly.pdbx_seq_one_letter_code
_entity_poly.pdbx_strand_id
1 'polypeptide(L)'
;MLLPLLIACAQDAYFVDATYEARVAFRHVNGAYGEHHFIETMGPGVAFLDYDNDGYLDIYAVNGQYLSDTTAIRATNVLYRNNG
;
A
#
# COMPACT_ATOMS: atom_id res chain seq x y z
N MET A 1 23.84 24.43 -39.76
CA MET A 1 22.70 23.49 -39.67
C MET A 1 22.25 23.50 -38.22
N LEU A 2 21.17 24.21 -37.88
CA LEU A 2 20.66 24.29 -36.50
C LEU A 2 19.85 23.02 -36.20
N LEU A 3 20.14 22.32 -35.11
CA LEU A 3 19.24 21.29 -34.58
C LEU A 3 18.00 21.97 -33.97
N PRO A 4 16.77 21.45 -34.20
CA PRO A 4 15.59 21.95 -33.51
C PRO A 4 15.61 21.49 -32.05
N LEU A 5 15.35 22.41 -31.14
CA LEU A 5 15.12 22.14 -29.73
C LEU A 5 13.76 21.44 -29.60
N LEU A 6 13.75 20.13 -29.33
CA LEU A 6 12.52 19.42 -28.93
C LEU A 6 12.13 19.91 -27.55
N ILE A 7 11.12 20.77 -27.48
CA ILE A 7 10.41 21.07 -26.23
C ILE A 7 9.58 19.82 -25.92
N ALA A 8 10.06 19.00 -24.97
CA ALA A 8 9.24 17.98 -24.36
C ALA A 8 8.13 18.69 -23.58
N CYS A 9 6.89 18.53 -24.02
CA CYS A 9 5.72 18.92 -23.24
C CYS A 9 5.73 18.07 -21.95
N ALA A 10 5.67 18.74 -20.78
CA ALA A 10 5.43 18.04 -19.53
C ALA A 10 4.04 17.42 -19.61
N GLN A 11 3.95 16.10 -19.73
CA GLN A 11 2.69 15.39 -19.67
C GLN A 11 2.15 15.54 -18.25
N ASP A 12 0.91 16.02 -18.09
CA ASP A 12 0.25 16.05 -16.79
C ASP A 12 0.14 14.61 -16.26
N ALA A 13 0.82 14.33 -15.15
CA ALA A 13 0.74 13.06 -14.46
C ALA A 13 -0.50 13.05 -13.56
N TYR A 14 -1.37 12.06 -13.76
CA TYR A 14 -2.51 11.81 -12.89
C TYR A 14 -2.38 10.44 -12.25
N PHE A 15 -2.86 10.33 -11.00
CA PHE A 15 -2.99 9.05 -10.34
C PHE A 15 -4.26 8.36 -10.82
N VAL A 16 -4.18 7.04 -11.03
CA VAL A 16 -5.33 6.18 -11.30
C VAL A 16 -5.46 5.18 -10.17
N ASP A 17 -6.71 4.85 -9.83
CA ASP A 17 -6.98 3.74 -8.92
C ASP A 17 -6.82 2.42 -9.68
N ALA A 18 -5.79 1.66 -9.33
CA ALA A 18 -5.50 0.34 -9.90
C ALA A 18 -5.85 -0.80 -8.94
N THR A 19 -6.50 -0.53 -7.80
CA THR A 19 -6.76 -1.55 -6.76
C THR A 19 -7.55 -2.75 -7.28
N TYR A 20 -8.58 -2.49 -8.10
CA TYR A 20 -9.39 -3.55 -8.71
C TYR A 20 -8.58 -4.39 -9.70
N GLU A 21 -7.87 -3.74 -10.62
CA GLU A 21 -7.09 -4.42 -11.66
C GLU A 21 -5.94 -5.24 -11.07
N ALA A 22 -5.25 -4.68 -10.06
CA ALA A 22 -4.18 -5.34 -9.33
C ALA A 22 -4.68 -6.34 -8.27
N ARG A 23 -6.00 -6.44 -8.05
CA ARG A 23 -6.62 -7.29 -7.02
C ARG A 23 -6.09 -7.02 -5.60
N VAL A 24 -5.78 -5.75 -5.32
CA VAL A 24 -5.30 -5.28 -4.02
C VAL A 24 -6.48 -4.73 -3.23
N ALA A 25 -6.92 -5.47 -2.21
CA ALA A 25 -8.09 -5.13 -1.38
C ALA A 25 -7.72 -4.84 0.09
N PHE A 26 -6.53 -4.27 0.34
CA PHE A 26 -6.03 -4.04 1.69
C PHE A 26 -6.80 -2.93 2.39
N ARG A 27 -7.19 -3.18 3.64
CA ARG A 27 -7.75 -2.15 4.53
C ARG A 27 -6.93 -2.03 5.79
N HIS A 28 -6.38 -0.85 6.00
CA HIS A 28 -5.69 -0.53 7.24
C HIS A 28 -6.68 -0.36 8.39
N VAL A 29 -6.36 -0.97 9.52
CA VAL A 29 -6.99 -0.82 10.81
C VAL A 29 -5.95 -0.20 11.73
N ASN A 30 -6.11 1.07 12.05
CA ASN A 30 -5.24 1.76 13.00
C ASN A 30 -5.54 1.38 14.46
N GLY A 31 -6.63 0.65 14.72
CA GLY A 31 -7.01 0.17 16.05
C GLY A 31 -7.72 1.19 16.93
N ALA A 32 -8.12 2.35 16.37
CA ALA A 32 -8.73 3.43 17.14
C ALA A 32 -10.08 3.03 17.73
N TYR A 33 -10.11 2.85 19.05
CA TYR A 33 -11.32 2.53 19.81
C TYR A 33 -11.18 2.91 21.30
N GLY A 34 -12.17 3.63 21.82
CA GLY A 34 -12.23 3.98 23.26
C GLY A 34 -11.19 5.04 23.67
N GLU A 35 -10.07 4.59 24.24
CA GLU A 35 -9.10 5.45 24.95
C GLU A 35 -8.16 6.26 24.04
N HIS A 36 -8.22 6.04 22.73
CA HIS A 36 -7.49 6.79 21.70
C HIS A 36 -5.99 6.90 21.96
N HIS A 37 -5.27 5.79 21.77
CA HIS A 37 -3.84 5.72 22.02
C HIS A 37 -3.00 6.43 20.94
N PHE A 38 -1.84 6.98 21.33
CA PHE A 38 -0.93 7.69 20.41
C PHE A 38 -0.52 6.86 19.18
N ILE A 39 -0.31 5.55 19.36
CA ILE A 39 0.10 4.65 18.28
C ILE A 39 -0.94 4.55 17.16
N GLU A 40 -2.22 4.84 17.43
CA GLU A 40 -3.32 4.80 16.45
C GLU A 40 -3.23 5.93 15.41
N THR A 41 -2.39 6.94 15.66
CA THR A 41 -2.10 8.02 14.71
C THR A 41 -1.03 7.60 13.69
N MET A 42 -0.30 6.52 13.94
CA MET A 42 0.71 6.03 13.01
C MET A 42 0.05 5.22 11.89
N GLY A 43 0.38 5.59 10.65
CA GLY A 43 -0.08 4.86 9.46
C GLY A 43 0.61 3.50 9.32
N PRO A 44 0.10 2.63 8.41
CA PRO A 44 0.72 1.35 8.13
C PRO A 44 2.03 1.53 7.35
N GLY A 45 2.83 0.47 7.30
CA GLY A 45 3.93 0.32 6.36
C GLY A 45 3.57 -0.59 5.20
N VAL A 46 4.13 -0.32 4.02
CA VAL A 46 4.08 -1.21 2.85
C VAL A 46 5.48 -1.39 2.28
N ALA A 47 5.78 -2.59 1.78
CA ALA A 47 7.03 -2.91 1.10
C ALA A 47 6.74 -3.54 -0.26
N PHE A 48 7.52 -3.15 -1.26
CA PHE A 48 7.68 -3.90 -2.50
C PHE A 48 8.93 -4.76 -2.38
N LEU A 49 8.78 -6.07 -2.59
CA LEU A 49 9.86 -7.04 -2.48
C LEU A 49 9.53 -8.26 -3.34
N ASP A 50 10.54 -8.92 -3.88
CA ASP A 50 10.39 -10.24 -4.50
C ASP A 50 10.58 -11.28 -3.38
N TYR A 51 9.48 -11.80 -2.82
CA TYR A 51 9.57 -12.61 -1.59
C TYR A 51 9.94 -14.08 -1.87
N ASP A 52 9.69 -14.58 -3.08
CA ASP A 52 9.99 -15.96 -3.48
C ASP A 52 10.96 -16.10 -4.66
N ASN A 53 11.59 -14.99 -5.06
CA ASN A 53 12.68 -14.91 -6.00
C ASN A 53 12.28 -15.35 -7.42
N ASP A 54 11.04 -15.03 -7.83
CA ASP A 54 10.50 -15.31 -9.16
C ASP A 54 10.70 -14.16 -10.17
N GLY A 55 11.24 -13.03 -9.70
CA GLY A 55 11.54 -11.85 -10.51
C GLY A 55 10.40 -10.85 -10.60
N TYR A 56 9.24 -11.11 -9.98
CA TYR A 56 8.15 -10.17 -9.86
C TYR A 56 8.12 -9.53 -8.46
N LEU A 57 7.87 -8.21 -8.39
CA LEU A 57 7.70 -7.55 -7.10
C LEU A 57 6.31 -7.85 -6.54
N ASP A 58 6.30 -8.34 -5.31
CA ASP A 58 5.14 -8.54 -4.46
C ASP A 58 4.91 -7.32 -3.55
N ILE A 59 3.74 -7.30 -2.90
CA ILE A 59 3.37 -6.25 -1.95
C ILE A 59 3.15 -6.87 -0.57
N TYR A 60 3.90 -6.43 0.43
CA TYR A 60 3.62 -6.72 1.83
C TYR A 60 3.08 -5.49 2.54
N ALA A 61 1.85 -5.58 3.07
CA ALA A 61 1.19 -4.51 3.82
C ALA A 61 1.03 -4.89 5.29
N VAL A 62 1.54 -4.03 6.17
CA VAL A 62 1.44 -4.18 7.63
C VAL A 62 0.16 -3.53 8.13
N ASN A 63 -0.50 -4.18 9.09
CA ASN A 63 -1.73 -3.69 9.70
C ASN A 63 -1.53 -3.39 11.18
N GLY A 64 -2.35 -2.49 11.72
CA GLY A 64 -2.48 -2.30 13.17
C GLY A 64 -3.42 -3.34 13.78
N GLN A 65 -3.83 -3.10 15.02
CA GLN A 65 -4.81 -3.93 15.71
C GLN A 65 -5.48 -3.13 16.83
N TYR A 66 -6.72 -3.48 17.16
CA TYR A 66 -7.42 -2.95 18.33
C TYR A 66 -6.72 -3.40 19.62
N LEU A 67 -6.24 -2.44 20.42
CA LEU A 67 -5.48 -2.72 21.63
C LEU A 67 -6.37 -3.11 22.82
N SER A 68 -7.53 -2.46 22.92
CA SER A 68 -8.44 -2.55 24.07
C SER A 68 -9.71 -3.36 23.79
N ASP A 69 -10.04 -3.62 22.51
CA ASP A 69 -11.19 -4.43 22.10
C ASP A 69 -10.76 -5.81 21.57
N THR A 70 -10.89 -6.83 22.41
CA THR A 70 -10.59 -8.22 22.06
C THR A 70 -11.70 -8.93 21.29
N THR A 71 -12.87 -8.30 21.16
CA THR A 71 -14.02 -8.84 20.39
C THR A 71 -14.00 -8.41 18.93
N ALA A 72 -13.21 -7.38 18.60
CA ALA A 72 -13.04 -6.91 17.24
C ALA A 72 -12.38 -7.98 16.34
N ILE A 73 -12.78 -8.00 15.07
CA ILE A 73 -12.14 -8.85 14.05
C ILE A 73 -10.66 -8.48 13.98
N ARG A 74 -9.80 -9.50 14.11
CA ARG A 74 -8.35 -9.32 14.05
C ARG A 74 -7.93 -8.81 12.68
N ALA A 75 -7.34 -7.63 12.65
CA ALA A 75 -6.66 -7.13 11.48
C ALA A 75 -5.39 -7.96 11.23
N THR A 76 -5.12 -8.27 9.97
CA THR A 76 -3.97 -9.08 9.56
C THR A 76 -3.10 -8.30 8.59
N ASN A 77 -1.79 -8.52 8.68
CA ASN A 77 -0.89 -8.18 7.59
C ASN A 77 -1.25 -9.02 6.36
N VAL A 78 -0.99 -8.50 5.17
CA VAL A 78 -1.31 -9.17 3.92
C VAL A 78 -0.10 -9.16 3.00
N LEU A 79 0.18 -10.31 2.38
CA LEU A 79 1.11 -10.45 1.28
C LEU A 79 0.29 -10.66 -0.01
N TYR A 80 0.43 -9.74 -0.96
CA TYR A 80 -0.08 -9.90 -2.32
C TYR A 80 1.03 -10.44 -3.19
N ARG A 81 0.92 -11.70 -3.55
CA ARG A 81 1.83 -12.35 -4.49
C ARG A 81 1.53 -11.91 -5.92
N ASN A 82 2.51 -11.38 -6.62
CA ASN A 82 2.48 -11.13 -8.04
C ASN A 82 2.98 -12.38 -8.79
N ASN A 83 2.39 -12.71 -9.94
CA ASN A 83 2.79 -13.90 -10.73
C ASN A 83 3.00 -13.57 -12.22
N GLY A 84 3.14 -12.28 -12.57
CA GLY A 84 3.23 -11.82 -13.95
C GLY A 84 1.88 -11.50 -14.58
#